data_AF-A0A1A6A442-F1
#
_entry.id   AF-A0A1A6A442-F1
#
_cell.length_a   1.000
_cell.length_b   1.000
_cell.length_c   1.000
_cell.angle_alpha   90.00
_cell.angle_beta   90.00
_cell.angle_gamma   90.00
#
_symmetry.space_group_name_H-M   'P 1'
#
loop_
_entity.id
_entity.type
_entity.pdbx_description
1 polymer ?
#
loop_
_entity_poly.entity_id
_entity_poly.type
_entity_poly.pdbx_seq_one_letter_code
_entity_poly.pdbx_strand_id
1 'polypeptide(L)'
;MNSHPPPLHSPHLAIYPPKPQPRPDDHTTSKSKSKSKRKRNSARRCVPTLRGFRSFLYHTSFYLFILIIAVLLVASAWGIGEQAIRNSGQRNWNIFVLVAAYVALGIISILHVWSRVLSVKRILRTMPKPYIPTKQIDLPKSVAKHIATEYSRTAVIAHISQATTGQQEGWGRPGTKWEDKHFRTYILSTIPIMKQSLTPGSSSSDTSSSSPSPLSLQPLLDAASSVNDNGAIRLFVNSYAKIVERARYGRKEPSQADAEAVEKVVEVVLLT
;
A
#
# COMPACT_ATOMS: atom_id res chain seq x y z
N MET A 1 15.87 -71.63 13.07
CA MET A 1 15.94 -70.20 12.69
C MET A 1 14.54 -69.72 12.43
N ASN A 2 14.09 -68.71 13.19
CA ASN A 2 13.10 -67.69 12.84
C ASN A 2 12.68 -67.00 14.14
N SER A 3 13.52 -66.05 14.52
CA SER A 3 13.32 -65.09 15.61
C SER A 3 12.12 -64.19 15.32
N HIS A 4 11.14 -64.23 16.22
CA HIS A 4 10.08 -63.23 16.31
C HIS A 4 10.67 -61.85 16.69
N PRO A 5 10.31 -60.76 15.98
CA PRO A 5 10.34 -59.43 16.55
C PRO A 5 9.01 -59.10 17.26
N PRO A 6 9.05 -58.45 18.44
CA PRO A 6 7.84 -58.02 19.16
C PRO A 6 7.16 -56.80 18.49
N PRO A 7 5.83 -56.63 18.64
CA PRO A 7 5.11 -55.47 18.10
C PRO A 7 5.44 -54.20 18.89
N LEU A 8 5.80 -53.15 18.15
CA LEU A 8 6.05 -51.80 18.65
C LEU A 8 4.77 -51.19 19.25
N HIS A 9 4.79 -50.96 20.56
CA HIS A 9 3.85 -50.07 21.24
C HIS A 9 4.02 -48.64 20.72
N SER A 10 3.01 -48.12 20.01
CA SER A 10 2.91 -46.69 19.73
C SER A 10 2.34 -45.96 20.95
N PRO A 11 3.03 -44.95 21.52
CA PRO A 11 2.47 -44.13 22.59
C PRO A 11 1.42 -43.18 22.03
N HIS A 12 0.17 -43.43 22.42
CA HIS A 12 -0.98 -42.58 22.17
C HIS A 12 -0.87 -41.31 23.04
N LEU A 13 -0.19 -40.26 22.56
CA LEU A 13 -0.20 -38.95 23.23
C LEU A 13 -1.45 -38.16 22.80
N ALA A 14 -2.57 -38.45 23.46
CA ALA A 14 -3.74 -37.58 23.46
C ALA A 14 -3.51 -36.43 24.46
N ILE A 15 -2.85 -35.36 24.02
CA ILE A 15 -2.82 -34.09 24.78
C ILE A 15 -4.03 -33.26 24.34
N TYR A 16 -5.18 -33.54 24.93
CA TYR A 16 -6.29 -32.58 24.97
C TYR A 16 -6.22 -31.84 26.32
N PRO A 17 -6.28 -30.50 26.35
CA PRO A 17 -6.50 -29.79 27.60
C PRO A 17 -7.93 -30.08 28.12
N PRO A 18 -8.10 -30.20 29.45
CA PRO A 18 -9.39 -30.52 30.06
C PRO A 18 -10.44 -29.42 29.81
N LYS A 19 -11.66 -29.84 29.48
CA LYS A 19 -12.86 -29.00 29.50
C LYS A 19 -13.05 -28.41 30.90
N PRO A 20 -13.26 -27.08 31.07
CA PRO A 20 -13.74 -26.53 32.32
C PRO A 20 -15.16 -27.07 32.58
N GLN A 21 -15.34 -27.81 33.67
CA GLN A 21 -16.67 -28.15 34.17
C GLN A 21 -17.33 -26.89 34.76
N PRO A 22 -18.62 -26.63 34.47
CA PRO A 22 -19.35 -25.53 35.08
C PRO A 22 -19.69 -25.87 36.53
N ARG A 23 -19.27 -25.01 37.47
CA ARG A 23 -19.80 -25.03 38.84
C ARG A 23 -21.24 -24.47 38.83
N PRO A 24 -22.17 -25.11 39.55
CA PRO A 24 -23.47 -24.53 39.80
C PRO A 24 -23.38 -23.54 40.97
N ASP A 25 -24.39 -22.67 41.02
CA ASP A 25 -24.78 -21.83 42.16
C ASP A 25 -24.01 -20.52 42.35
N ASP A 26 -24.51 -19.44 41.71
CA ASP A 26 -25.12 -18.39 42.52
C ASP A 26 -26.05 -17.48 41.71
N HIS A 27 -27.17 -17.14 42.32
CA HIS A 27 -28.27 -16.36 41.77
C HIS A 27 -27.87 -14.89 41.56
N THR A 28 -28.37 -14.25 40.50
CA THR A 28 -29.07 -12.96 40.63
C THR A 28 -29.79 -12.57 39.34
N THR A 29 -31.10 -12.46 39.46
CA THR A 29 -32.00 -11.75 38.57
C THR A 29 -31.68 -10.24 38.54
N SER A 30 -31.41 -9.65 37.37
CA SER A 30 -31.67 -8.23 37.17
C SER A 30 -31.94 -7.87 35.70
N LYS A 31 -33.23 -7.72 35.40
CA LYS A 31 -33.86 -6.60 34.69
C LYS A 31 -33.16 -6.05 33.43
N SER A 32 -33.83 -6.33 32.30
CA SER A 32 -34.27 -5.33 31.31
C SER A 32 -33.92 -3.86 31.62
N LYS A 33 -33.18 -3.20 30.71
CA LYS A 33 -33.51 -1.85 30.22
C LYS A 33 -32.66 -1.43 29.01
N SER A 34 -33.37 -0.99 27.99
CA SER A 34 -33.11 0.22 27.20
C SER A 34 -31.94 0.28 26.21
N LYS A 35 -32.32 0.16 24.93
CA LYS A 35 -32.01 1.07 23.81
C LYS A 35 -31.17 2.31 24.18
N SER A 36 -30.13 2.60 23.38
CA SER A 36 -30.03 3.83 22.55
C SER A 36 -28.58 4.22 22.26
N LYS A 37 -28.25 4.17 20.95
CA LYS A 37 -27.40 5.12 20.21
C LYS A 37 -26.06 5.54 20.85
N ARG A 38 -25.04 4.68 20.72
CA ARG A 38 -23.65 5.15 20.68
C ARG A 38 -23.34 5.63 19.26
N LYS A 39 -23.68 6.89 18.99
CA LYS A 39 -23.35 7.62 17.75
C LYS A 39 -21.83 7.73 17.65
N ARG A 40 -21.20 6.74 17.01
CA ARG A 40 -19.77 6.73 16.72
C ARG A 40 -19.54 7.71 15.57
N ASN A 41 -19.32 8.98 15.90
CA ASN A 41 -18.79 9.98 14.97
C ASN A 41 -17.36 9.59 14.59
N SER A 42 -17.24 8.62 13.68
CA SER A 42 -16.00 8.41 12.93
C SER A 42 -16.02 9.40 11.78
N ALA A 43 -15.54 10.61 12.05
CA ALA A 43 -15.10 11.51 11.01
C ALA A 43 -13.90 10.84 10.31
N ARG A 44 -14.20 9.99 9.33
CA ARG A 44 -13.24 9.48 8.38
C ARG A 44 -12.76 10.68 7.59
N ARG A 45 -11.60 11.22 7.97
CA ARG A 45 -10.79 12.06 7.08
C ARG A 45 -10.58 11.24 5.81
N CYS A 46 -11.28 11.62 4.75
CA CYS A 46 -11.06 11.14 3.40
C CYS A 46 -9.67 11.61 2.98
N VAL A 47 -8.66 10.82 3.27
CA VAL A 47 -7.39 10.93 2.57
C VAL A 47 -7.66 10.38 1.17
N PRO A 48 -7.53 11.17 0.09
CA PRO A 48 -7.75 10.68 -1.26
C PRO A 48 -6.72 9.59 -1.51
N THR A 49 -7.17 8.33 -1.47
CA THR A 49 -6.31 7.18 -1.71
C THR A 49 -5.67 7.36 -3.09
N LEU A 50 -4.34 7.41 -3.16
CA LEU A 50 -3.58 7.49 -4.42
C LEU A 50 -4.06 6.44 -5.44
N ARG A 51 -4.57 5.30 -4.96
CA ARG A 51 -5.21 4.24 -5.75
C ARG A 51 -6.46 4.71 -6.51
N GLY A 52 -7.34 5.47 -5.86
CA GLY A 52 -8.54 6.01 -6.49
C GLY A 52 -8.20 7.04 -7.56
N PHE A 53 -7.23 7.93 -7.29
CA PHE A 53 -6.78 8.93 -8.25
C PHE A 53 -6.11 8.29 -9.48
N ARG A 54 -5.30 7.24 -9.27
CA ARG A 54 -4.64 6.50 -10.36
C ARG A 54 -5.64 5.72 -11.23
N SER A 55 -6.68 5.14 -10.62
CA SER A 55 -7.78 4.49 -11.35
C SER A 55 -8.62 5.50 -12.14
N PHE A 56 -8.90 6.66 -11.54
CA PHE A 56 -9.60 7.75 -12.21
C PHE A 56 -8.79 8.25 -13.42
N LEU A 57 -7.50 8.56 -13.24
CA LEU A 57 -6.60 8.99 -14.31
C LEU A 57 -6.54 7.98 -15.47
N TYR A 58 -6.52 6.68 -15.17
CA TYR A 58 -6.48 5.63 -16.18
C TYR A 58 -7.79 5.56 -16.99
N HIS A 59 -8.94 5.65 -16.33
CA HIS A 59 -10.21 5.69 -17.03
C HIS A 59 -10.38 6.98 -17.83
N THR A 60 -10.03 8.14 -17.26
CA THR A 60 -10.13 9.42 -17.97
C THR A 60 -9.17 9.50 -19.16
N SER A 61 -7.93 9.03 -19.03
CA SER A 61 -6.96 9.06 -20.13
C SER A 61 -7.38 8.14 -21.27
N PHE A 62 -7.95 6.98 -20.95
CA PHE A 62 -8.49 6.05 -21.94
C PHE A 62 -9.66 6.64 -22.73
N TYR A 63 -10.65 7.24 -22.05
CA TYR A 63 -11.79 7.89 -22.73
C TYR A 63 -11.37 9.12 -23.53
N LEU A 64 -10.42 9.91 -23.01
CA LEU A 64 -9.85 11.05 -23.71
C LEU A 64 -9.14 10.60 -24.99
N PHE A 65 -8.34 9.55 -24.93
CA PHE A 65 -7.64 9.00 -26.09
C PHE A 65 -8.62 8.47 -27.15
N ILE A 66 -9.69 7.79 -26.74
CA ILE A 66 -10.77 7.38 -27.66
C ILE A 66 -11.42 8.60 -28.32
N LEU A 67 -11.69 9.66 -27.56
CA LEU A 67 -12.30 10.88 -28.08
C LEU A 67 -11.38 11.58 -29.10
N ILE A 68 -10.08 11.69 -28.79
CA ILE A 68 -9.09 12.24 -29.73
C ILE A 68 -9.05 11.42 -31.01
N ILE A 69 -8.95 10.09 -30.91
CA ILE A 69 -8.95 9.22 -32.09
C ILE A 69 -10.23 9.42 -32.90
N ALA A 70 -11.40 9.50 -32.27
CA ALA A 70 -12.66 9.74 -32.96
C ALA A 70 -12.69 11.09 -33.70
N VAL A 71 -12.21 12.16 -33.06
CA VAL A 71 -12.11 13.49 -33.68
C VAL A 71 -11.13 13.48 -34.86
N LEU A 72 -9.96 12.86 -34.71
CA LEU A 72 -8.99 12.71 -35.81
C LEU A 72 -9.58 11.90 -36.97
N LEU A 73 -10.38 10.87 -36.68
CA LEU A 73 -11.07 10.06 -37.69
C LEU A 73 -12.06 10.90 -38.50
N VAL A 74 -12.85 11.73 -37.83
CA VAL A 74 -13.82 12.64 -38.47
C VAL A 74 -13.12 13.75 -39.25
N ALA A 75 -12.05 14.33 -38.70
CA ALA A 75 -11.27 15.35 -39.38
C ALA A 75 -10.58 14.79 -40.65
N SER A 76 -10.07 13.56 -40.58
CA SER A 76 -9.52 12.85 -41.74
C SER A 76 -10.61 12.59 -42.79
N ALA A 77 -11.81 12.17 -42.38
CA ALA A 77 -12.95 11.97 -43.27
C ALA A 77 -13.35 13.26 -43.98
N TRP A 78 -13.37 14.38 -43.24
CA TRP A 78 -13.69 15.69 -43.78
C TRP A 78 -12.67 16.14 -44.82
N GLY A 79 -11.38 16.04 -44.50
CA GLY A 79 -10.30 16.44 -45.41
C GLY A 79 -10.28 15.63 -46.72
N ILE A 80 -10.50 14.32 -46.64
CA ILE A 80 -10.55 13.45 -47.82
C ILE A 80 -11.85 13.68 -48.61
N GLY A 81 -12.97 13.91 -47.93
CA GLY A 81 -14.26 14.23 -48.55
C GLY A 81 -14.20 15.51 -49.37
N GLU A 82 -13.60 16.57 -48.84
CA GLU A 82 -13.42 17.82 -49.59
C GLU A 82 -12.52 17.64 -50.81
N GLN A 83 -11.43 16.87 -50.69
CA GLN A 83 -10.55 16.56 -51.83
C GLN A 83 -11.27 15.74 -52.90
N ALA A 84 -12.10 14.77 -52.51
CA ALA A 84 -12.90 13.96 -53.42
C ALA A 84 -13.96 14.79 -54.18
N ILE A 85 -14.52 15.83 -53.55
CA ILE A 85 -15.52 16.72 -54.16
C ILE A 85 -14.90 17.70 -55.15
N ARG A 86 -13.69 18.21 -54.88
CA ARG A 86 -13.01 19.20 -55.74
C ARG A 86 -12.40 18.59 -57.00
N ASN A 87 -12.13 17.29 -57.03
CA ASN A 87 -11.55 16.60 -58.19
C ASN A 87 -12.65 16.18 -59.19
N SER A 88 -12.73 16.85 -60.34
CA SER A 88 -13.88 16.81 -61.26
C SER A 88 -14.01 15.53 -62.11
N GLY A 89 -12.95 14.74 -62.29
CA GLY A 89 -12.95 13.62 -63.24
C GLY A 89 -13.53 12.28 -62.73
N GLN A 90 -13.43 11.99 -61.43
CA GLN A 90 -13.84 10.68 -60.84
C GLN A 90 -14.56 10.84 -59.47
N ARG A 91 -15.18 11.99 -59.25
CA ARG A 91 -15.83 12.39 -57.98
C ARG A 91 -16.75 11.31 -57.39
N ASN A 92 -17.64 10.73 -58.19
CA ASN A 92 -18.65 9.78 -57.70
C ASN A 92 -18.02 8.46 -57.22
N TRP A 93 -16.98 7.97 -57.92
CA TRP A 93 -16.26 6.75 -57.54
C TRP A 93 -15.46 6.95 -56.26
N ASN A 94 -14.77 8.09 -56.12
CA ASN A 94 -14.00 8.40 -54.92
C ASN A 94 -14.89 8.53 -53.68
N ILE A 95 -16.06 9.18 -53.81
CA ILE A 95 -17.03 9.30 -52.71
C ILE A 95 -17.60 7.92 -52.35
N PHE A 96 -17.92 7.08 -53.33
CA PHE A 96 -18.44 5.73 -53.07
C PHE A 96 -17.43 4.86 -52.31
N VAL A 97 -16.17 4.83 -52.75
CA VAL A 97 -15.09 4.07 -52.09
C VAL A 97 -14.85 4.59 -50.68
N LEU A 98 -14.90 5.91 -50.47
CA LEU A 98 -14.78 6.52 -49.15
C LEU A 98 -15.90 6.03 -48.23
N VAL A 99 -17.17 6.17 -48.65
CA VAL A 99 -18.33 5.72 -47.86
C VAL A 99 -18.24 4.23 -47.54
N ALA A 100 -17.90 3.39 -48.53
CA ALA A 100 -17.74 1.95 -48.33
C ALA A 100 -16.65 1.60 -47.31
N ALA A 101 -15.50 2.28 -47.36
CA ALA A 101 -14.40 2.09 -46.41
C ALA A 101 -14.80 2.47 -44.97
N TYR A 102 -15.55 3.57 -44.78
CA TYR A 102 -16.03 3.98 -43.47
C TYR A 102 -17.11 3.05 -42.91
N VAL A 103 -18.03 2.56 -43.75
CA VAL A 103 -19.01 1.54 -43.34
C VAL A 103 -18.30 0.27 -42.90
N ALA A 104 -17.31 -0.21 -43.67
CA ALA A 104 -16.51 -1.37 -43.31
C ALA A 104 -15.77 -1.16 -41.98
N LEU A 105 -15.13 0.00 -41.79
CA LEU A 105 -14.46 0.35 -40.54
C LEU A 105 -15.43 0.38 -39.35
N GLY A 106 -16.63 0.93 -39.53
CA GLY A 106 -17.69 0.94 -38.53
C GLY A 106 -18.11 -0.47 -38.11
N ILE A 107 -18.31 -1.36 -39.08
CA ILE A 107 -18.65 -2.77 -38.83
C ILE A 107 -17.53 -3.47 -38.06
N ILE A 108 -16.27 -3.30 -38.47
CA ILE A 108 -15.11 -3.91 -37.80
C ILE A 108 -14.99 -3.39 -36.36
N SER A 109 -15.17 -2.09 -36.14
CA SER A 109 -15.14 -1.47 -34.81
C SER A 109 -16.22 -2.05 -33.89
N ILE A 110 -17.46 -2.14 -34.38
CA ILE A 110 -18.59 -2.71 -33.64
C ILE A 110 -18.32 -4.18 -33.28
N LEU A 111 -17.86 -4.98 -34.24
CA LEU A 111 -17.53 -6.39 -34.01
C LEU A 111 -16.43 -6.55 -32.95
N HIS A 112 -15.42 -5.68 -32.98
CA HIS A 112 -14.32 -5.71 -32.01
C HIS A 112 -14.79 -5.36 -30.59
N VAL A 113 -15.59 -4.28 -30.45
CA VAL A 113 -16.19 -3.89 -29.16
C VAL A 113 -17.12 -4.98 -28.64
N TRP A 114 -17.96 -5.55 -29.51
CA TRP A 114 -18.87 -6.64 -29.15
C TRP A 114 -18.12 -7.89 -28.69
N SER A 115 -17.07 -8.29 -29.41
CA SER A 115 -16.18 -9.39 -29.02
C SER A 115 -15.56 -9.16 -27.64
N ARG A 116 -15.08 -7.94 -27.36
CA ARG A 116 -14.53 -7.58 -26.05
C ARG A 116 -15.57 -7.69 -24.95
N VAL A 117 -16.77 -7.13 -25.17
CA VAL A 117 -17.88 -7.19 -24.18
C VAL A 117 -18.31 -8.62 -23.92
N LEU A 118 -18.45 -9.44 -24.96
CA LEU A 118 -18.80 -10.86 -24.82
C LEU A 118 -17.71 -11.63 -24.09
N SER A 119 -16.43 -11.38 -24.39
CA SER A 119 -15.30 -12.03 -23.72
C SER A 119 -15.26 -11.68 -22.22
N VAL A 120 -15.40 -10.40 -21.87
CA VAL A 120 -15.48 -9.97 -20.46
C VAL A 120 -16.68 -10.60 -19.76
N LYS A 121 -17.86 -10.61 -20.41
CA LYS A 121 -19.06 -11.28 -19.85
C LYS A 121 -18.87 -12.79 -19.70
N ARG A 122 -18.17 -13.46 -20.63
CA ARG A 122 -17.84 -14.88 -20.52
C ARG A 122 -16.90 -15.12 -19.35
N ILE A 123 -15.83 -14.33 -19.22
CA ILE A 123 -14.87 -14.43 -18.10
C ILE A 123 -15.57 -14.19 -16.75
N LEU A 124 -16.45 -13.19 -16.67
CA LEU A 124 -17.25 -12.94 -15.46
C LEU A 124 -18.22 -14.07 -15.14
N ARG A 125 -18.70 -14.82 -16.13
CA ARG A 125 -19.54 -16.01 -15.94
C ARG A 125 -18.73 -17.23 -15.51
N THR A 126 -17.49 -17.37 -15.98
CA THR A 126 -16.62 -18.48 -15.60
C THR A 126 -15.99 -18.29 -14.24
N MET A 127 -15.88 -17.05 -13.73
CA MET A 127 -15.52 -16.85 -12.33
C MET A 127 -16.60 -17.47 -11.45
N PRO A 128 -16.28 -18.50 -10.64
CA PRO A 128 -17.23 -19.01 -9.66
C PRO A 128 -17.53 -17.86 -8.72
N LYS A 129 -18.75 -17.32 -8.78
CA LYS A 129 -19.22 -16.35 -7.79
C LYS A 129 -19.05 -17.06 -6.45
N PRO A 130 -18.21 -16.55 -5.52
CA PRO A 130 -18.09 -17.18 -4.23
C PRO A 130 -19.46 -17.06 -3.57
N TYR A 131 -20.25 -18.12 -3.67
CA TYR A 131 -21.44 -18.28 -2.87
C TYR A 131 -20.91 -18.48 -1.46
N ILE A 132 -20.67 -17.36 -0.78
CA ILE A 132 -20.48 -17.34 0.66
C ILE A 132 -21.89 -17.29 1.17
N PRO A 133 -22.45 -18.39 1.68
CA PRO A 133 -23.74 -18.35 2.31
C PRO A 133 -23.60 -17.56 3.61
N THR A 134 -23.72 -16.25 3.49
CA THR A 134 -23.67 -15.30 4.59
C THR A 134 -24.99 -15.24 5.34
N LYS A 135 -26.05 -15.85 4.79
CA LYS A 135 -27.37 -15.87 5.39
C LYS A 135 -27.61 -17.17 6.14
N GLN A 136 -27.98 -17.06 7.42
CA GLN A 136 -28.36 -18.18 8.28
C GLN A 136 -29.55 -19.01 7.75
N ILE A 137 -30.27 -18.51 6.75
CA ILE A 137 -31.41 -19.19 6.10
C ILE A 137 -30.98 -20.27 5.10
N ASP A 138 -29.76 -20.17 4.55
CA ASP A 138 -29.31 -21.06 3.48
C ASP A 138 -28.59 -22.31 4.00
N LEU A 139 -28.32 -22.38 5.30
CA LEU A 139 -27.63 -23.51 5.94
C LEU A 139 -28.33 -23.98 7.22
N PRO A 140 -28.30 -25.30 7.51
CA PRO A 140 -28.69 -25.80 8.81
C PRO A 140 -27.89 -25.11 9.93
N LYS A 141 -28.59 -24.72 11.01
CA LYS A 141 -28.01 -23.98 12.15
C LYS A 141 -26.74 -24.63 12.73
N SER A 142 -26.63 -25.96 12.65
CA SER A 142 -25.45 -26.72 13.08
C SER A 142 -24.20 -26.37 12.24
N VAL A 143 -24.34 -26.36 10.91
CA VAL A 143 -23.23 -26.06 9.99
C VAL A 143 -22.83 -24.59 10.12
N ALA A 144 -23.79 -23.68 10.23
CA ALA A 144 -23.52 -22.26 10.43
C ALA A 144 -22.73 -21.99 11.72
N LYS A 145 -23.08 -22.68 12.82
CA LYS A 145 -22.33 -22.62 14.08
C LYS A 145 -20.92 -23.17 13.92
N HIS A 146 -20.76 -24.33 13.27
CA HIS A 146 -19.45 -24.93 13.04
C HIS A 146 -18.53 -24.02 12.24
N ILE A 147 -19.04 -23.45 11.13
CA ILE A 147 -18.31 -22.47 10.31
C ILE A 147 -17.90 -21.26 11.16
N ALA A 148 -18.81 -20.68 11.94
CA ALA A 148 -18.51 -19.54 12.80
C ALA A 148 -17.44 -19.87 13.88
N THR A 149 -17.49 -21.08 14.43
CA THR A 149 -16.49 -21.56 15.41
C THR A 149 -15.12 -21.72 14.77
N GLU A 150 -15.02 -22.38 13.61
CA GLU A 150 -13.75 -22.55 12.90
C GLU A 150 -13.19 -21.22 12.37
N TYR A 151 -14.04 -20.29 11.90
CA TYR A 151 -13.62 -18.93 11.57
C TYR A 151 -13.08 -18.19 12.78
N SER A 152 -13.75 -18.29 13.93
CA SER A 152 -13.27 -17.66 15.16
C SER A 152 -11.95 -18.26 15.60
N ARG A 153 -11.81 -19.59 15.51
CA ARG A 153 -10.57 -20.32 15.85
C ARG A 153 -9.43 -19.92 14.93
N THR A 154 -9.64 -19.93 13.61
CA THR A 154 -8.64 -19.53 12.62
C THR A 154 -8.28 -18.05 12.75
N ALA A 155 -9.23 -17.17 13.05
CA ALA A 155 -8.94 -15.75 13.32
C ALA A 155 -8.06 -15.56 14.56
N VAL A 156 -8.33 -16.30 15.64
CA VAL A 156 -7.50 -16.27 16.86
C VAL A 156 -6.11 -16.85 16.59
N ILE A 157 -6.01 -18.00 15.91
CA ILE A 157 -4.72 -18.59 15.52
C ILE A 157 -3.95 -17.63 14.64
N ALA A 158 -4.59 -17.01 13.64
CA ALA A 158 -3.97 -16.03 12.76
C ALA A 158 -3.41 -14.86 13.57
N HIS A 159 -4.19 -14.32 14.49
CA HIS A 159 -3.76 -13.24 15.38
C HIS A 159 -2.57 -13.65 16.27
N ILE A 160 -2.59 -14.84 16.87
CA ILE A 160 -1.47 -15.34 17.69
C ILE A 160 -0.24 -15.65 16.82
N SER A 161 -0.45 -16.13 15.60
CA SER A 161 0.61 -16.47 14.64
C SER A 161 1.23 -15.25 13.96
N GLN A 162 0.68 -14.04 14.16
CA GLN A 162 1.34 -12.83 13.73
C GLN A 162 2.73 -12.81 14.37
N ALA A 163 3.75 -12.71 13.51
CA ALA A 163 5.14 -12.78 13.91
C ALA A 163 5.50 -11.57 14.78
N THR A 164 5.17 -11.65 16.06
CA THR A 164 5.47 -10.61 17.05
C THR A 164 6.96 -10.66 17.42
N THR A 165 7.57 -11.83 17.28
CA THR A 165 8.94 -12.12 17.75
C THR A 165 9.97 -12.17 16.62
N GLY A 166 9.56 -12.09 15.34
CA GLY A 166 10.49 -12.06 14.21
C GLY A 166 11.33 -10.79 14.22
N GLN A 167 12.54 -10.86 14.76
CA GLN A 167 13.52 -9.78 14.66
C GLN A 167 14.13 -9.81 13.26
N GLN A 168 13.54 -9.08 12.32
CA GLN A 168 14.29 -8.72 11.12
C GLN A 168 15.24 -7.59 11.49
N GLU A 169 16.55 -7.81 11.32
CA GLU A 169 17.53 -6.75 11.55
C GLU A 169 17.17 -5.50 10.74
N GLY A 170 17.28 -4.32 11.34
CA GLY A 170 16.95 -3.04 10.70
C GLY A 170 15.48 -2.63 10.73
N TRP A 171 14.56 -3.50 11.18
CA TRP A 171 13.13 -3.17 11.31
C TRP A 171 12.69 -3.07 12.76
N GLY A 172 11.77 -2.15 13.02
CA GLY A 172 11.16 -2.03 14.34
C GLY A 172 10.20 -3.16 14.66
N ARG A 173 10.05 -3.42 15.96
CA ARG A 173 9.21 -4.52 16.45
C ARG A 173 7.73 -4.12 16.36
N PRO A 174 6.83 -5.03 15.91
CA PRO A 174 5.40 -4.77 15.94
C PRO A 174 4.94 -4.52 17.39
N GLY A 175 4.05 -3.53 17.60
CA GLY A 175 3.61 -3.09 18.93
C GLY A 175 4.56 -2.13 19.66
N THR A 176 5.69 -1.73 19.05
CA THR A 176 6.55 -0.65 19.58
C THR A 176 6.35 0.66 18.82
N LYS A 177 6.91 1.78 19.32
CA LYS A 177 6.91 3.07 18.58
C LYS A 177 7.59 3.01 17.20
N TRP A 178 8.29 1.90 16.93
CA TRP A 178 9.02 1.62 15.72
C TRP A 178 8.31 0.63 14.78
N GLU A 179 7.06 0.25 15.07
CA GLU A 179 6.27 -0.60 14.18
C GLU A 179 6.23 -0.03 12.76
N ASP A 180 6.42 -0.90 11.76
CA ASP A 180 6.50 -0.59 10.33
C ASP A 180 7.59 0.42 9.92
N LYS A 181 8.54 0.74 10.81
CA LYS A 181 9.67 1.62 10.50
C LYS A 181 10.94 0.83 10.23
N HIS A 182 11.54 1.09 9.08
CA HIS A 182 12.90 0.65 8.77
C HIS A 182 13.91 1.67 9.31
N PHE A 183 14.77 1.27 10.24
CA PHE A 183 15.67 2.16 10.97
C PHE A 183 16.61 2.93 10.03
N ARG A 184 17.17 2.28 9.01
CA ARG A 184 18.03 2.95 8.03
C ARG A 184 17.27 4.04 7.28
N THR A 185 16.09 3.73 6.75
CA THR A 185 15.29 4.72 6.01
C THR A 185 14.86 5.87 6.91
N TYR A 186 14.49 5.57 8.15
CA TYR A 186 14.12 6.58 9.15
C TYR A 186 15.30 7.53 9.46
N ILE A 187 16.48 7.01 9.79
CA ILE A 187 17.69 7.81 10.06
C ILE A 187 18.07 8.67 8.84
N LEU A 188 17.91 8.17 7.63
CA LEU A 188 18.20 8.96 6.43
C LEU A 188 17.17 10.06 6.19
N SER A 189 15.92 9.85 6.61
CA SER A 189 14.85 10.85 6.48
C SER A 189 15.02 12.05 7.42
N THR A 190 15.80 11.93 8.49
CA THR A 190 16.05 13.04 9.43
C THR A 190 17.11 14.03 8.94
N ILE A 191 17.89 13.68 7.92
CA ILE A 191 18.93 14.54 7.33
C ILE A 191 18.39 15.89 6.84
N PRO A 192 17.32 15.95 6.02
CA PRO A 192 16.78 17.24 5.58
C PRO A 192 16.27 18.09 6.76
N ILE A 193 15.68 17.47 7.79
CA ILE A 193 15.17 18.16 8.98
C ILE A 193 16.33 18.81 9.74
N MET A 194 17.41 18.06 9.97
CA MET A 194 18.61 18.55 10.67
C MET A 194 19.32 19.66 9.88
N LYS A 195 19.35 19.56 8.53
CA LYS A 195 19.88 20.63 7.68
C LYS A 195 19.03 21.89 7.83
N GLN A 196 17.70 21.77 7.77
CA GLN A 196 16.80 22.92 7.88
C GLN A 196 16.89 23.63 9.24
N SER A 197 17.06 22.89 10.33
CA SER A 197 17.15 23.47 11.68
C SER A 197 18.45 24.24 11.90
N LEU A 198 19.58 23.74 11.39
CA LEU A 198 20.89 24.38 11.56
C LEU A 198 21.16 25.50 10.55
N THR A 199 20.51 25.47 9.38
CA THR A 199 20.63 26.52 8.37
C THR A 199 19.25 27.09 7.99
N PRO A 200 18.57 27.83 8.90
CA PRO A 200 17.24 28.38 8.64
C PRO A 200 17.24 29.47 7.55
N GLY A 201 18.41 30.00 7.16
CA GLY A 201 18.56 31.10 6.21
C GLY A 201 19.14 30.74 4.83
N SER A 202 19.56 29.50 4.56
CA SER A 202 20.23 29.14 3.29
C SER A 202 19.25 28.75 2.18
N SER A 203 18.10 29.42 2.10
CA SER A 203 17.31 29.41 0.87
C SER A 203 17.85 30.51 -0.04
N SER A 204 18.57 30.10 -1.09
CA SER A 204 18.66 30.80 -2.40
C SER A 204 19.68 31.91 -2.68
N SER A 205 20.72 32.15 -1.87
CA SER A 205 21.83 33.01 -2.35
C SER A 205 23.12 32.72 -1.60
N ASP A 206 24.02 31.95 -2.19
CA ASP A 206 25.40 32.39 -2.35
C ASP A 206 26.12 31.52 -3.37
N THR A 207 26.49 32.20 -4.44
CA THR A 207 27.09 31.67 -5.65
C THR A 207 28.60 31.74 -5.48
N SER A 208 29.21 30.75 -4.83
CA SER A 208 30.67 30.56 -4.91
C SER A 208 31.07 29.11 -4.68
N SER A 209 31.60 28.52 -5.76
CA SER A 209 32.47 27.33 -5.84
C SER A 209 32.06 26.05 -5.09
N SER A 210 31.72 25.02 -5.88
CA SER A 210 31.41 23.64 -5.50
C SER A 210 30.06 23.46 -4.79
N SER A 211 29.02 23.14 -5.56
CA SER A 211 27.76 22.65 -4.99
C SER A 211 28.08 21.41 -4.14
N PRO A 212 27.97 21.49 -2.80
CA PRO A 212 28.25 20.33 -1.96
C PRO A 212 27.26 19.26 -2.39
N SER A 213 27.76 18.05 -2.65
CA SER A 213 26.90 16.94 -3.06
C SER A 213 25.68 16.90 -2.14
N PRO A 214 24.45 16.70 -2.63
CA PRO A 214 23.24 16.70 -1.78
C PRO A 214 23.36 15.67 -0.62
N LEU A 215 24.27 14.71 -0.80
CA LEU A 215 24.65 13.68 0.14
C LEU A 215 25.77 14.08 1.13
N SER A 216 26.50 15.19 1.01
CA SER A 216 27.57 15.50 1.97
C SER A 216 26.99 15.97 3.31
N LEU A 217 27.64 15.51 4.40
CA LEU A 217 27.37 15.95 5.78
C LEU A 217 28.24 17.14 6.19
N GLN A 218 29.24 17.51 5.37
CA GLN A 218 30.14 18.64 5.63
C GLN A 218 29.42 19.96 5.89
N PRO A 219 28.36 20.36 5.14
CA PRO A 219 27.64 21.59 5.42
C PRO A 219 26.97 21.59 6.80
N LEU A 220 26.58 20.42 7.29
CA LEU A 220 25.95 20.26 8.60
C LEU A 220 27.01 20.39 9.71
N LEU A 221 28.19 19.80 9.53
CA LEU A 221 29.32 19.93 10.47
C LEU A 221 29.82 21.39 10.54
N ASP A 222 29.89 22.07 9.41
CA ASP A 222 30.30 23.48 9.31
C ASP A 222 29.28 24.41 9.98
N ALA A 223 27.98 24.21 9.70
CA ALA A 223 26.90 24.92 10.37
C ALA A 223 26.89 24.68 11.89
N ALA A 224 27.14 23.45 12.36
CA ALA A 224 27.27 23.18 13.79
C ALA A 224 28.51 23.85 14.41
N SER A 225 29.52 24.16 13.59
CA SER A 225 30.70 24.87 14.05
C SER A 225 30.46 26.38 14.21
N SER A 226 29.55 26.97 13.44
CA SER A 226 29.22 28.39 13.56
C SER A 226 28.31 28.71 14.75
N VAL A 227 27.63 27.71 15.33
CA VAL A 227 26.79 27.89 16.53
C VAL A 227 27.64 28.03 17.80
N ASN A 228 27.43 29.11 18.55
CA ASN A 228 28.21 29.48 19.73
C ASN A 228 27.70 28.81 21.04
N ASP A 229 27.69 27.48 21.06
CA ASP A 229 27.15 26.70 22.19
C ASP A 229 28.21 25.79 22.83
N ASN A 230 29.11 26.32 23.66
CA ASN A 230 30.03 25.61 24.58
C ASN A 230 30.67 24.27 24.08
N GLY A 231 30.71 24.02 22.76
CA GLY A 231 31.01 22.72 22.13
C GLY A 231 29.92 21.64 22.17
N ALA A 232 28.76 21.82 22.82
CA ALA A 232 27.78 20.75 23.04
C ALA A 232 27.09 20.30 21.74
N ILE A 233 26.57 21.24 20.95
CA ILE A 233 25.90 20.94 19.67
C ILE A 233 26.87 20.26 18.70
N ARG A 234 28.14 20.68 18.68
CA ARG A 234 29.19 20.04 17.86
C ARG A 234 29.36 18.56 18.19
N LEU A 235 29.31 18.19 19.47
CA LEU A 235 29.41 16.79 19.88
C LEU A 235 28.20 15.98 19.43
N PHE A 236 26.98 16.53 19.60
CA PHE A 236 25.76 15.86 19.16
C PHE A 236 25.73 15.67 17.64
N VAL A 237 26.07 16.71 16.89
CA VAL A 237 26.11 16.69 15.43
C VAL A 237 27.17 15.70 14.91
N ASN A 238 28.36 15.65 15.53
CA ASN A 238 29.37 14.64 15.19
C ASN A 238 28.88 13.21 15.49
N SER A 239 28.21 13.00 16.62
CA SER A 239 27.63 11.70 16.96
C SER A 239 26.55 11.28 15.95
N TYR A 240 25.71 12.22 15.53
CA TYR A 240 24.69 12.02 14.51
C TYR A 240 25.30 11.69 13.14
N ALA A 241 26.32 12.44 12.71
CA ALA A 241 27.01 12.20 11.44
C ALA A 241 27.57 10.78 11.37
N LYS A 242 28.16 10.28 12.46
CA LYS A 242 28.66 8.90 12.56
C LYS A 242 27.55 7.86 12.41
N ILE A 243 26.38 8.09 13.01
CA ILE A 243 25.23 7.19 12.89
C ILE A 243 24.68 7.20 11.46
N VAL A 244 24.60 8.38 10.82
CA VAL A 244 24.16 8.51 9.42
C VAL A 244 25.12 7.82 8.45
N GLU A 245 26.43 7.99 8.62
CA GLU A 245 27.43 7.30 7.81
C GLU A 245 27.33 5.80 7.94
N ARG A 246 27.15 5.30 9.17
CA ARG A 246 26.91 3.88 9.43
C ARG A 246 25.62 3.40 8.77
N ALA A 247 24.56 4.20 8.80
CA ALA A 247 23.31 3.88 8.14
C ALA A 247 23.46 3.87 6.60
N ARG A 248 24.32 4.71 6.01
CA ARG A 248 24.51 4.77 4.55
C ARG A 248 25.41 3.67 4.00
N TYR A 249 26.55 3.44 4.66
CA TYR A 249 27.64 2.63 4.12
C TYR A 249 27.92 1.38 4.95
N GLY A 250 27.32 1.25 6.13
CA GLY A 250 27.51 0.10 7.00
C GLY A 250 26.86 -1.16 6.42
N ARG A 251 27.60 -2.28 6.47
CA ARG A 251 27.08 -3.61 6.12
C ARG A 251 26.02 -4.11 7.10
N LYS A 252 26.13 -3.71 8.38
CA LYS A 252 25.18 -4.08 9.44
C LYS A 252 24.04 -3.06 9.48
N GLU A 253 22.81 -3.55 9.61
CA GLU A 253 21.65 -2.69 9.78
C GLU A 253 21.73 -1.90 11.11
N PRO A 254 21.29 -0.62 11.11
CA PRO A 254 21.22 0.16 12.34
C PRO A 254 20.21 -0.45 13.31
N SER A 255 20.54 -0.38 14.59
CA SER A 255 19.72 -0.92 15.67
C SER A 255 18.65 0.07 16.12
N GLN A 256 17.69 -0.41 16.92
CA GLN A 256 16.69 0.45 17.55
C GLN A 256 17.33 1.56 18.40
N ALA A 257 18.43 1.26 19.10
CA ALA A 257 19.15 2.24 19.92
C ALA A 257 19.73 3.38 19.06
N ASP A 258 20.19 3.08 17.84
CA ASP A 258 20.73 4.08 16.92
C ASP A 258 19.62 5.02 16.42
N ALA A 259 18.43 4.47 16.12
CA ALA A 259 17.27 5.27 15.71
C ALA A 259 16.76 6.17 16.85
N GLU A 260 16.73 5.65 18.09
CA GLU A 260 16.36 6.43 19.28
C GLU A 260 17.37 7.52 19.60
N ALA A 261 18.67 7.27 19.42
CA ALA A 261 19.70 8.27 19.59
C ALA A 261 19.55 9.42 18.57
N VAL A 262 19.28 9.08 17.31
CA VAL A 262 19.04 10.07 16.24
C VAL A 262 17.81 10.93 16.54
N GLU A 263 16.69 10.31 16.96
CA GLU A 263 15.47 11.03 17.33
C GLU A 263 15.73 12.07 18.42
N LYS A 264 16.44 11.68 19.50
CA LYS A 264 16.80 12.58 20.59
C LYS A 264 17.73 13.72 20.16
N VAL A 265 18.73 13.42 19.31
CA VAL A 265 19.66 14.46 18.82
C VAL A 265 18.92 15.48 17.95
N VAL A 266 18.04 15.02 17.07
CA VAL A 266 17.20 15.92 16.26
C VAL A 266 16.30 16.77 17.13
N GLU A 267 15.68 16.19 18.17
CA GLU A 267 14.83 16.93 19.11
C GLU A 267 15.61 18.03 19.86
N VAL A 268 16.82 17.72 20.36
CA VAL A 268 17.68 18.72 21.02
C VAL A 268 18.03 19.87 20.08
N VAL A 269 18.40 19.57 18.82
CA VAL A 269 18.78 20.59 17.84
C VAL A 269 17.57 21.40 17.33
N LEU A 270 16.35 20.85 17.39
CA LEU A 270 15.14 21.59 17.06
C LEU A 270 14.69 22.56 18.17
N LEU A 271 15.14 22.33 19.41
CA LEU A 271 14.80 23.16 20.57
C LEU A 271 15.81 24.29 20.82
N THR A 272 16.98 24.23 20.19
CA THR A 272 18.03 25.27 20.20
C THR A 272 17.78 26.30 19.11
#